data_AF-A0AAQ1HJE0-F1
#
_entry.id   AF-A0AAQ1HJE0-F1
#
_cell.length_a   1.000
_cell.length_b   1.000
_cell.length_c   1.000
_cell.angle_alpha   90.00
_cell.angle_beta   90.00
_cell.angle_gamma   90.00
#
_symmetry.space_group_name_H-M   'P 1'
#
loop_
_entity.id
_entity.type
_entity.pdbx_description
1 polymer ?
#
loop_
_entity_poly.entity_id
_entity_poly.type
_entity_poly.pdbx_seq_one_letter_code
_entity_poly.pdbx_strand_id
1 'polypeptide(L)'
;MEADPLIERTEYRRYYKTAQGFSGKNCEMFLGQFASLIARERIPPKKALEVGRTLPFWHVIEDHYTAKGYSTRDLEKHVIGLINDRYIRRGYAI
;
A
#
# COMPACT_ATOMS: atom_id res chain seq x y z
N MET A 1 -32.99 -19.54 -28.71
CA MET A 1 -32.51 -19.74 -27.34
C MET A 1 -31.47 -18.67 -27.12
N GLU A 2 -31.91 -17.53 -26.63
CA GLU A 2 -31.11 -16.30 -26.52
C GLU A 2 -30.42 -16.31 -25.15
N ALA A 3 -29.10 -16.12 -25.15
CA ALA A 3 -28.28 -16.21 -23.96
C ALA A 3 -28.58 -15.02 -23.03
N ASP A 4 -29.03 -15.33 -21.82
CA ASP A 4 -29.35 -14.35 -20.77
C ASP A 4 -28.07 -13.58 -20.37
N PRO A 5 -27.99 -12.25 -20.60
CA PRO A 5 -26.78 -11.50 -20.32
C PRO A 5 -26.61 -11.35 -18.80
N LEU A 6 -25.60 -12.02 -18.24
CA LEU A 6 -25.13 -11.87 -16.84
C LEU A 6 -24.69 -10.43 -16.45
N ILE A 7 -24.87 -9.46 -17.34
CA ILE A 7 -24.45 -8.07 -17.17
C ILE A 7 -25.35 -7.31 -16.17
N GLU A 8 -26.63 -7.67 -16.04
CA GLU A 8 -27.54 -6.94 -15.13
C GLU A 8 -27.35 -7.24 -13.63
N ARG A 9 -26.53 -8.24 -13.27
CA ARG A 9 -26.34 -8.66 -11.86
C ARG A 9 -25.04 -8.21 -11.21
N THR A 10 -24.24 -7.40 -11.88
CA THR A 10 -23.01 -6.86 -11.27
C THR A 10 -23.20 -5.39 -10.94
N GLU A 11 -23.89 -5.10 -9.84
CA GLU A 11 -23.86 -3.77 -9.24
C GLU A 11 -22.41 -3.41 -8.93
N TYR A 12 -21.85 -2.45 -9.67
CA TYR A 12 -20.51 -1.94 -9.44
C TYR A 12 -20.52 -1.14 -8.13
N ARG A 13 -20.19 -1.81 -7.01
CA ARG A 13 -20.18 -1.29 -5.63
C ARG A 13 -19.10 -0.21 -5.35
N ARG A 14 -18.75 0.64 -6.31
CA ARG A 14 -17.76 1.71 -6.11
C ARG A 14 -18.36 2.99 -5.52
N TYR A 15 -19.69 3.10 -5.48
CA TYR A 15 -20.41 4.30 -5.03
C TYR A 15 -20.67 4.40 -3.51
N TYR A 16 -20.26 3.41 -2.71
CA TYR A 16 -20.46 3.42 -1.25
C TYR A 16 -19.24 3.90 -0.44
N LYS A 17 -18.28 4.60 -1.04
CA LYS A 17 -17.17 5.21 -0.28
C LYS A 17 -17.63 6.54 0.31
N THR A 18 -18.44 6.48 1.36
CA THR A 18 -18.61 7.61 2.28
C THR A 18 -17.28 7.91 2.97
N ALA A 19 -17.05 9.13 3.44
CA ALA A 19 -15.86 9.48 4.21
C ALA A 19 -15.70 8.63 5.50
N GLN A 20 -16.77 8.00 5.98
CA GLN A 20 -16.78 6.99 7.04
C GLN A 20 -16.27 5.60 6.61
N GLY A 21 -16.02 5.37 5.32
CA GLY A 21 -15.65 4.09 4.71
C GLY A 21 -14.19 3.98 4.26
N PHE A 22 -13.28 4.77 4.84
CA PHE A 22 -11.85 4.60 4.58
C PHE A 22 -11.36 3.29 5.21
N SER A 23 -11.42 2.20 4.44
CA SER A 23 -11.00 0.86 4.88
C SER A 23 -9.50 0.70 5.09
N GLY A 24 -8.70 1.76 4.90
CA GLY A 24 -7.24 1.69 4.91
C GLY A 24 -6.62 0.96 3.73
N LYS A 25 -7.42 0.35 2.84
CA LYS A 25 -6.92 -0.42 1.69
C LYS A 25 -6.04 0.42 0.77
N ASN A 26 -6.35 1.71 0.63
CA ASN A 26 -5.54 2.63 -0.16
C ASN A 26 -4.14 2.86 0.46
N CYS A 27 -4.00 2.85 1.80
CA CYS A 27 -2.70 2.93 2.45
C CYS A 27 -1.84 1.70 2.14
N GLU A 28 -2.43 0.50 2.26
CA GLU A 28 -1.73 -0.75 1.95
C GLU A 28 -1.34 -0.84 0.46
N MET A 29 -2.25 -0.44 -0.44
CA MET A 29 -1.96 -0.39 -1.88
C MET A 29 -0.86 0.61 -2.21
N PHE A 30 -0.91 1.81 -1.62
CA PHE A 30 0.11 2.82 -1.80
C PHE A 30 1.48 2.31 -1.35
N LEU A 31 1.60 1.75 -0.13
CA LEU A 31 2.86 1.19 0.35
C LEU A 31 3.38 0.06 -0.56
N GLY A 32 2.48 -0.76 -1.10
CA GLY A 32 2.83 -1.79 -2.07
C GLY A 32 3.38 -1.23 -3.38
N GLN A 33 2.81 -0.16 -3.91
CA GLN A 33 3.28 0.53 -5.12
C GLN A 33 4.58 1.29 -4.86
N PHE A 34 4.63 2.04 -3.76
CA PHE A 34 5.79 2.77 -3.29
C PHE A 34 7.01 1.86 -3.16
N ALA A 35 6.90 0.75 -2.40
CA ALA A 35 7.98 -0.21 -2.24
C ALA A 35 8.43 -0.83 -3.58
N SER A 36 7.53 -0.97 -4.55
CA SER A 36 7.86 -1.47 -5.89
C SER A 36 8.70 -0.47 -6.70
N LEU A 37 8.38 0.83 -6.63
CA LEU A 37 9.14 1.88 -7.29
C LEU A 37 10.51 2.08 -6.63
N ILE A 38 10.55 2.13 -5.29
CA ILE A 38 11.79 2.22 -4.50
C ILE A 38 12.72 1.04 -4.82
N ALA A 39 12.19 -0.18 -4.87
CA ALA A 39 12.97 -1.35 -5.23
C ALA A 39 13.47 -1.29 -6.69
N ARG A 40 12.66 -0.79 -7.62
CA ARG A 40 13.08 -0.62 -9.03
C ARG A 40 14.25 0.35 -9.17
N GLU A 41 14.21 1.45 -8.45
CA GLU A 41 15.24 2.50 -8.48
C GLU A 41 16.42 2.23 -7.53
N ARG A 42 16.45 1.08 -6.85
CA ARG A 42 17.50 0.69 -5.88
C ARG A 42 17.73 1.75 -4.79
N ILE A 43 16.67 2.44 -4.38
CA ILE A 43 16.75 3.48 -3.35
C ILE A 43 16.93 2.80 -1.97
N PRO A 44 17.95 3.18 -1.17
CA PRO A 44 18.15 2.60 0.15
C PRO A 44 16.90 2.72 1.04
N PRO A 45 16.50 1.68 1.79
CA PRO A 45 15.25 1.70 2.56
C PRO A 45 15.12 2.86 3.56
N LYS A 46 16.23 3.28 4.18
CA LYS A 46 16.26 4.46 5.07
C LYS A 46 15.92 5.76 4.32
N LYS A 47 16.54 5.97 3.15
CA LYS A 47 16.26 7.13 2.28
C LYS A 47 14.82 7.12 1.76
N ALA A 48 14.27 5.93 1.46
CA ALA A 48 12.89 5.78 1.07
C ALA A 48 11.92 6.20 2.19
N LEU A 49 12.20 5.83 3.44
CA LEU A 49 11.41 6.27 4.60
C LEU A 49 11.47 7.78 4.81
N GLU A 50 12.65 8.39 4.70
CA GLU A 50 12.82 9.85 4.78
C GLU A 50 11.96 10.56 3.72
N VAL A 51 12.02 10.12 2.46
CA VAL A 51 11.18 10.67 1.38
C VAL A 51 9.70 10.43 1.64
N GLY A 52 9.32 9.22 2.07
CA GLY A 52 7.94 8.89 2.40
C GLY A 52 7.34 9.86 3.42
N ARG A 53 8.09 10.18 4.48
CA ARG A 53 7.67 11.14 5.51
C ARG A 53 7.48 12.58 5.03
N THR A 54 8.10 12.95 3.91
CA THR A 54 7.87 14.28 3.31
C THR A 54 6.56 14.38 2.54
N LEU A 55 5.89 13.26 2.26
CA LEU A 55 4.60 13.26 1.57
C LEU A 55 3.54 13.90 2.48
N PRO A 56 2.77 14.90 2.00
CA PRO A 56 1.79 15.62 2.83
C PRO A 56 0.73 14.72 3.48
N PHE A 57 0.47 13.55 2.90
CA PHE A 57 -0.51 12.58 3.37
C PHE A 57 0.10 11.42 4.19
N TRP A 58 1.40 11.46 4.51
CA TRP A 58 2.06 10.34 5.21
C TRP A 58 1.39 10.01 6.56
N HIS A 59 0.90 11.03 7.27
CA HIS A 59 0.15 10.88 8.51
C HIS A 59 -1.06 9.93 8.37
N VAL A 60 -1.74 9.89 7.22
CA VAL A 60 -2.86 8.98 6.96
C VAL A 60 -2.43 7.51 6.98
N ILE A 61 -1.19 7.23 6.56
CA ILE A 61 -0.60 5.88 6.63
C ILE A 61 -0.24 5.56 8.08
N GLU A 62 0.36 6.51 8.80
CA GLU A 62 0.70 6.35 10.21
C GLU A 62 -0.54 6.09 11.06
N ASP A 63 -1.61 6.86 10.89
CA ASP A 63 -2.88 6.68 11.57
C ASP A 63 -3.49 5.31 11.26
N HIS A 64 -3.45 4.89 9.99
CA HIS A 64 -3.97 3.58 9.58
C HIS A 64 -3.25 2.43 10.27
N TYR A 65 -1.92 2.44 10.32
CA TYR A 65 -1.14 1.38 10.95
C TYR A 65 -1.17 1.47 12.48
N THR A 66 -1.26 2.67 13.05
CA THR A 66 -1.48 2.88 14.49
C THR A 66 -2.82 2.28 14.93
N ALA A 67 -3.89 2.48 14.16
CA ALA A 67 -5.18 1.82 14.40
C ALA A 67 -5.13 0.29 14.31
N LYS A 68 -4.13 -0.27 13.61
CA LYS A 68 -3.83 -1.72 13.56
C LYS A 68 -2.89 -2.18 14.68
N GLY A 69 -2.54 -1.31 15.62
CA GLY A 69 -1.68 -1.62 16.77
C GLY A 69 -0.18 -1.51 16.52
N TYR A 70 0.25 -0.89 15.40
CA TYR A 70 1.67 -0.71 15.10
C TYR A 70 2.21 0.49 15.86
N SER A 71 3.43 0.38 16.42
CA SER A 71 4.23 1.55 16.76
C SER A 71 4.85 2.18 15.50
N THR A 72 5.36 3.41 15.61
CA THR A 72 6.14 4.06 14.54
C THR A 72 7.29 3.16 14.06
N ARG A 73 7.97 2.48 15.00
CA ARG A 73 9.08 1.57 14.69
C ARG A 73 8.60 0.31 13.94
N ASP A 74 7.40 -0.17 14.24
CA ASP A 74 6.83 -1.33 13.53
C ASP A 74 6.43 -0.96 12.11
N LEU A 75 5.89 0.25 11.90
CA LEU A 75 5.60 0.76 10.57
C LEU A 75 6.88 0.92 9.74
N GLU A 76 7.94 1.50 10.30
CA GLU A 76 9.25 1.58 9.62
C GLU A 76 9.76 0.20 9.20
N LYS A 77 9.77 -0.76 10.13
CA LYS A 77 10.18 -2.15 9.86
C LYS A 77 9.30 -2.78 8.78
N HIS A 78 8.00 -2.54 8.81
CA HIS A 78 7.07 -3.06 7.82
C HIS A 78 7.40 -2.54 6.42
N VAL A 79 7.60 -1.23 6.27
CA VAL A 79 7.97 -0.61 4.98
C VAL A 79 9.32 -1.11 4.49
N ILE A 80 10.32 -1.21 5.37
CA ILE A 80 11.64 -1.76 5.03
C ILE A 80 11.52 -3.22 4.57
N GLY A 81 10.72 -4.03 5.27
CA GLY A 81 10.43 -5.41 4.89
C GLY A 81 9.82 -5.50 3.49
N LEU A 82 8.80 -4.67 3.20
CA LEU A 82 8.20 -4.60 1.87
C LEU A 82 9.21 -4.29 0.77
N ILE A 83 10.17 -3.39 1.02
CA ILE A 83 11.22 -3.05 0.06
C ILE A 83 12.20 -4.22 -0.12
N ASN A 84 12.69 -4.79 0.99
CA ASN A 84 13.65 -5.89 0.97
C ASN A 84 13.10 -7.16 0.30
N ASP A 85 11.84 -7.52 0.57
CA ASP A 85 11.18 -8.66 -0.07
C ASP A 85 11.18 -8.55 -1.59
N ARG A 86 11.08 -7.33 -2.12
CA ARG A 86 11.09 -7.08 -3.57
C ARG A 86 12.48 -7.14 -4.18
N TYR A 87 13.52 -6.77 -3.42
CA TYR A 87 14.90 -7.01 -3.85
C TYR A 87 15.20 -8.50 -3.96
N ILE A 88 14.81 -9.29 -2.94
CA ILE A 88 15.06 -10.73 -2.91
C ILE A 88 14.27 -11.46 -4.02
N ARG A 89 12.98 -11.15 -4.21
CA ARG A 89 12.12 -11.86 -5.18
C ARG A 89 12.42 -11.55 -6.65
N ARG A 90 13.11 -10.45 -6.97
CA ARG A 90 13.54 -10.15 -8.36
C ARG A 90 14.92 -10.72 -8.72
N GLY A 91 15.41 -11.70 -7.98
CA GLY A 91 16.53 -12.54 -8.40
C GLY A 91 17.92 -11.95 -8.13
N TYR A 92 18.04 -11.02 -7.19
CA TYR A 92 19.34 -10.58 -6.70
C TYR A 92 19.39 -10.74 -5.19
N ALA A 93 19.97 -11.86 -4.75
CA ALA A 93 20.63 -11.88 -3.46
C ALA A 93 21.78 -10.86 -3.53
N ILE A 94 21.83 -9.96 -2.56
CA ILE A 94 23.08 -9.27 -2.22
C ILE A 94 23.75 -10.14 -1.15
#